data_AF-I8U6A1-F1
#
_entry.id   AF-I8U6A1-F1
#
_cell.length_a   1.000
_cell.length_b   1.000
_cell.length_c   1.000
_cell.angle_alpha   90.00
_cell.angle_beta   90.00
_cell.angle_gamma   90.00
#
_symmetry.space_group_name_H-M   'P 1'
#
loop_
_entity.id
_entity.type
_entity.pdbx_description
1 polymer ?
#
loop_
_entity_poly.entity_id
_entity_poly.type
_entity_poly.pdbx_seq_one_letter_code
_entity_poly.pdbx_strand_id
1 'polypeptide(L)'
;MVRQLRRGQGQNGLILANGGILTYQHAICLSSRPPSNGIMYPNVQNAHQVAIEVPIPRVTHVAEGDAVIETYTVEFHRNGHPARGYIIGRLKTDGSRFVANHGNVTTLRELASLAEEQIGKEGYVVPELISGGRRRNLFYFAPKQSI
;
A
#
# COMPACT_ATOMS: atom_id res chain seq x y z
N MET A 1 -18.80 19.08 -10.68
CA MET A 1 -19.67 19.35 -9.52
C MET A 1 -20.37 20.71 -9.59
N VAL A 2 -19.67 21.85 -9.56
CA VAL A 2 -20.30 23.20 -9.53
C VAL A 2 -21.34 23.44 -10.65
N ARG A 3 -21.07 22.99 -11.89
CA ARG A 3 -22.03 23.12 -13.01
C ARG A 3 -23.35 22.37 -12.75
N GLN A 4 -23.28 21.20 -12.11
CA GLN A 4 -24.46 20.37 -11.78
C GLN A 4 -25.31 21.04 -10.70
N LEU A 5 -24.65 21.54 -9.64
CA LEU A 5 -25.30 22.31 -8.56
C LEU A 5 -26.02 23.56 -9.10
N ARG A 6 -25.35 24.32 -9.99
CA ARG A 6 -25.94 25.54 -10.59
C ARG A 6 -27.09 25.24 -11.55
N ARG A 7 -27.16 24.05 -12.14
CA ARG A 7 -28.26 23.60 -13.00
C ARG A 7 -29.45 23.04 -12.21
N GLY A 8 -29.39 23.05 -10.87
CA GLY A 8 -30.44 22.48 -10.02
C GLY A 8 -30.48 20.95 -10.02
N GLN A 9 -29.45 20.29 -10.54
CA GLN A 9 -29.37 18.82 -10.62
C GLN A 9 -28.90 18.18 -9.30
N GLY A 10 -28.87 18.98 -8.23
CA GLY A 10 -28.48 18.58 -6.88
C GLY A 10 -28.35 19.80 -5.99
N GLN A 11 -28.53 19.60 -4.68
CA GLN A 11 -28.42 20.69 -3.70
C GLN A 11 -27.05 20.72 -3.01
N ASN A 12 -26.43 19.56 -2.80
CA ASN A 12 -25.14 19.42 -2.14
C ASN A 12 -24.19 18.58 -3.00
N GLY A 13 -22.90 18.83 -2.89
CA GLY A 13 -21.85 18.07 -3.57
C GLY A 13 -20.66 17.87 -2.66
N LEU A 14 -20.19 16.62 -2.58
CA LEU A 14 -18.95 16.26 -1.89
C LEU A 14 -17.84 16.02 -2.93
N ILE A 15 -16.69 16.64 -2.71
CA ILE A 15 -15.47 16.40 -3.48
C ILE A 15 -14.48 15.72 -2.55
N LEU A 16 -13.92 14.61 -3.00
CA LEU A 16 -12.81 13.92 -2.36
C LEU A 16 -11.60 14.02 -3.30
N ALA A 17 -10.47 14.51 -2.78
CA ALA A 17 -9.23 14.67 -3.51
C ALA A 17 -8.11 13.94 -2.77
N ASN A 18 -7.69 12.80 -3.33
CA ASN A 18 -6.59 11.98 -2.82
C ASN A 18 -5.29 12.35 -3.55
N GLY A 19 -4.17 12.35 -2.83
CA GLY A 19 -2.85 12.67 -3.39
C GLY A 19 -1.74 11.74 -2.88
N GLY A 20 -0.68 11.60 -3.68
CA GLY A 20 0.43 10.70 -3.39
C GLY A 20 0.01 9.23 -3.42
N ILE A 21 0.55 8.43 -2.49
CA ILE A 21 0.17 7.02 -2.29
C ILE A 21 -0.86 6.97 -1.15
N LEU A 22 -2.00 7.64 -1.36
CA LEU A 22 -3.03 7.90 -0.33
C LEU A 22 -2.48 8.62 0.92
N THR A 23 -1.42 9.41 0.74
CA THR A 23 -0.75 10.15 1.83
C THR A 23 -1.50 11.43 2.17
N TYR A 24 -2.22 11.99 1.20
CA TYR A 24 -3.02 13.20 1.37
C TYR A 24 -4.47 12.92 1.01
N GLN A 25 -5.38 13.45 1.82
CA GLN A 25 -6.79 13.48 1.54
C GLN A 25 -7.33 14.87 1.84
N HIS A 26 -8.11 15.40 0.91
CA HIS A 26 -8.84 16.64 1.08
C HIS A 26 -10.32 16.40 0.74
N ALA A 27 -11.21 17.00 1.53
CA ALA A 27 -12.63 16.91 1.31
C ALA A 27 -13.26 18.31 1.30
N ILE A 28 -14.11 18.57 0.32
CA ILE A 28 -14.86 19.83 0.20
C ILE A 28 -16.33 19.50 0.07
N CYS A 29 -17.15 20.10 0.93
CA CYS A 29 -18.59 20.11 0.78
C CYS A 29 -19.03 21.43 0.13
N LEU A 30 -19.85 21.33 -0.92
CA LEU A 30 -20.42 22.45 -1.66
C LEU A 30 -21.95 22.38 -1.57
N SER A 31 -22.61 23.53 -1.55
CA SER A 31 -24.08 23.61 -1.62
C SER A 31 -24.53 24.66 -2.64
N SER A 32 -25.70 24.44 -3.23
CA SER A 32 -26.42 25.45 -4.02
C SER A 32 -27.27 26.39 -3.16
N ARG A 33 -27.35 26.14 -1.85
CA ARG A 33 -28.05 26.98 -0.88
C ARG A 33 -27.07 27.70 0.04
N PRO A 34 -27.35 28.95 0.43
CA PRO A 34 -26.58 29.62 1.47
C PRO A 34 -26.76 28.88 2.82
N PRO A 35 -25.81 29.00 3.76
CA PRO A 35 -25.97 28.48 5.12
C PRO A 35 -27.22 29.05 5.79
N SER A 36 -28.08 28.19 6.35
CA SER A 36 -29.40 28.57 6.88
C SER A 36 -29.36 29.38 8.19
N ASN A 37 -28.20 29.47 8.82
CA ASN A 37 -28.00 29.95 10.18
C ASN A 37 -26.91 31.04 10.28
N GLY A 38 -26.57 31.71 9.17
CA GLY A 38 -25.58 32.80 9.16
C GLY A 38 -24.15 32.38 9.50
N ILE A 39 -23.89 31.06 9.59
CA ILE A 39 -22.59 30.50 9.88
C ILE A 39 -21.65 30.81 8.71
N MET A 40 -20.61 31.59 8.98
CA MET A 40 -19.50 31.79 8.06
C MET A 40 -18.67 30.51 7.98
N TYR A 41 -18.21 30.16 6.78
CA TYR A 41 -17.24 29.06 6.64
C TYR A 41 -16.02 29.36 7.52
N PRO A 42 -15.49 28.36 8.25
CA PRO A 42 -14.33 28.56 9.10
C PRO A 42 -13.18 29.18 8.30
N ASN A 43 -12.68 30.34 8.72
CA ASN A 43 -11.52 30.98 8.11
C ASN A 43 -10.19 30.37 8.60
N VAL A 44 -10.28 29.25 9.32
CA VAL A 44 -9.15 28.54 9.91
C VAL A 44 -9.06 27.21 9.18
N GLN A 45 -7.97 27.00 8.44
CA GLN A 45 -7.50 25.65 8.19
C GLN A 45 -7.12 25.11 9.56
N ASN A 46 -8.05 24.42 10.22
CA ASN A 46 -7.67 23.57 11.33
C ASN A 46 -6.67 22.58 10.75
N ALA A 47 -5.39 22.84 10.95
CA ALA A 47 -4.35 21.85 10.76
C ALA A 47 -4.77 20.71 11.68
N HIS A 48 -5.34 19.66 11.11
CA HIS A 48 -5.59 18.42 11.83
C HIS A 48 -4.22 17.78 12.12
N GLN A 49 -3.40 18.44 12.94
CA GLN A 49 -2.39 17.80 13.77
C GLN A 49 -3.11 17.23 14.99
N VAL A 50 -4.15 16.42 14.75
CA VAL A 50 -4.43 15.40 15.76
C VAL A 50 -3.22 14.49 15.63
N ALA A 51 -2.29 14.58 16.58
CA ALA A 51 -1.26 13.58 16.72
C ALA A 51 -2.00 12.26 17.00
N ILE A 52 -2.32 11.53 15.95
CA ILE A 52 -2.93 10.22 16.08
C ILE A 52 -1.78 9.31 16.52
N GLU A 53 -1.72 8.98 17.80
CA GLU A 53 -0.84 7.94 18.33
C GLU A 53 -1.33 6.58 17.82
N VAL A 54 -1.06 6.30 16.55
CA VAL A 54 -1.27 4.98 15.98
C VAL A 54 0.01 4.17 16.18
N PRO A 55 -0.08 2.92 16.63
CA PRO A 55 1.08 2.03 16.66
C PRO A 55 1.74 1.96 15.27
N ILE A 56 2.98 2.42 15.17
CA ILE A 56 3.77 2.35 13.94
C ILE A 56 4.44 0.97 13.88
N PRO A 57 4.15 0.16 12.85
CA PRO A 57 4.76 -1.16 12.75
C PRO A 57 6.28 -1.06 12.55
N ARG A 58 7.05 -1.89 13.27
CA ARG A 58 8.50 -2.00 13.07
C ARG A 58 8.79 -2.48 11.65
N VAL A 59 9.84 -1.92 11.04
CA VAL A 59 10.30 -2.29 9.71
C VAL A 59 11.73 -2.82 9.77
N THR A 60 11.95 -4.02 9.27
CA THR A 60 13.26 -4.66 9.16
C THR A 60 13.79 -4.48 7.74
N HIS A 61 14.83 -3.64 7.58
CA HIS A 61 15.38 -3.30 6.27
C HIS A 61 16.15 -4.44 5.62
N VAL A 62 16.89 -5.21 6.41
CA VAL A 62 17.64 -6.40 5.99
C VAL A 62 17.00 -7.58 6.68
N ALA A 63 16.05 -8.22 6.01
CA ALA A 63 15.22 -9.26 6.59
C ALA A 63 15.74 -10.65 6.21
N GLU A 64 15.79 -11.54 7.20
CA GLU A 64 16.23 -12.92 7.04
C GLU A 64 15.35 -13.83 7.90
N GLY A 65 14.91 -14.95 7.34
CA GLY A 65 14.16 -15.99 8.06
C GLY A 65 12.77 -16.25 7.50
N ASP A 66 11.99 -17.02 8.27
CA ASP A 66 10.65 -17.45 7.84
C ASP A 66 9.66 -16.29 7.96
N ALA A 67 8.76 -16.20 6.97
CA ALA A 67 7.91 -15.03 6.78
C ALA A 67 6.52 -15.40 6.24
N VAL A 68 5.59 -14.45 6.39
CA VAL A 68 4.22 -14.52 5.87
C VAL A 68 3.98 -13.31 4.97
N ILE A 69 3.30 -13.51 3.83
CA ILE A 69 2.90 -12.40 2.95
C ILE A 69 1.76 -11.61 3.58
N GLU A 70 1.97 -10.31 3.80
CA GLU A 70 0.91 -9.39 4.22
C GLU A 70 0.19 -8.78 3.02
N THR A 71 0.94 -8.39 1.97
CA THR A 71 0.39 -7.99 0.67
C THR A 71 1.45 -8.08 -0.41
N TYR A 72 1.04 -8.11 -1.67
CA TYR A 72 1.96 -8.16 -2.81
C TYR A 72 1.34 -7.51 -4.05
N THR A 73 2.19 -7.21 -5.02
CA THR A 73 1.78 -6.88 -6.38
C THR A 73 2.80 -7.43 -7.38
N VAL A 74 2.38 -7.61 -8.62
CA VAL A 74 3.23 -8.08 -9.71
C VAL A 74 3.18 -7.09 -10.85
N GLU A 75 4.34 -6.60 -11.26
CA GLU A 75 4.53 -5.89 -12.51
C GLU A 75 4.55 -6.90 -13.67
N PHE A 76 3.83 -6.60 -14.74
CA PHE A 76 3.78 -7.39 -15.96
C PHE A 76 4.37 -6.62 -17.15
N HIS A 77 5.05 -7.34 -18.03
CA HIS A 77 5.45 -6.81 -19.33
C HIS A 77 4.24 -6.59 -20.25
N ARG A 78 4.41 -5.80 -21.31
CA ARG A 78 3.36 -5.56 -22.33
C ARG A 78 2.86 -6.83 -23.02
N ASN A 79 3.67 -7.89 -23.05
CA ASN A 79 3.30 -9.20 -23.59
C ASN A 79 2.57 -10.08 -22.55
N GLY A 80 2.17 -9.53 -21.41
CA GLY A 80 1.43 -10.23 -20.36
C GLY A 80 2.27 -11.17 -19.48
N HIS A 81 3.59 -11.27 -19.67
CA HIS A 81 4.43 -12.12 -18.84
C HIS A 81 4.82 -11.39 -17.53
N PRO A 82 4.80 -12.08 -16.37
CA PRO A 82 5.26 -11.52 -15.11
C PRO A 82 6.70 -11.01 -15.21
N ALA A 83 6.94 -9.77 -14.79
CA ALA A 83 8.25 -9.11 -14.84
C ALA A 83 8.89 -9.05 -13.45
N ARG A 84 8.14 -8.60 -12.44
CA ARG A 84 8.67 -8.41 -11.09
C ARG A 84 7.59 -8.45 -10.01
N GLY A 85 7.76 -9.35 -9.05
CA GLY A 85 6.99 -9.36 -7.80
C GLY A 85 7.54 -8.38 -6.76
N TYR A 86 6.63 -7.71 -6.05
CA TYR A 86 6.87 -6.84 -4.91
C TYR A 86 6.04 -7.34 -3.73
N ILE A 87 6.69 -7.58 -2.59
CA ILE A 87 6.08 -8.23 -1.43
C ILE A 87 6.30 -7.33 -0.21
N ILE A 88 5.22 -7.11 0.55
CA ILE A 88 5.29 -6.72 1.95
C ILE A 88 5.07 -7.99 2.76
N GLY A 89 6.09 -8.41 3.49
CA GLY A 89 6.04 -9.59 4.34
C GLY A 89 6.18 -9.23 5.81
N ARG A 90 5.82 -10.17 6.68
CA ARG A 90 6.07 -10.13 8.12
C ARG A 90 6.98 -11.28 8.53
N LEU A 91 8.03 -10.97 9.28
CA LEU A 91 8.87 -12.01 9.89
C LEU A 91 8.08 -12.75 10.96
N LYS A 92 8.18 -14.08 10.97
CA LYS A 92 7.51 -14.91 11.99
C LYS A 92 8.13 -14.75 13.39
N THR A 93 9.39 -14.31 13.47
CA THR A 93 10.13 -14.16 14.72
C THR A 93 9.63 -13.01 15.59
N ASP A 94 9.28 -11.87 14.99
CA ASP A 94 8.91 -10.65 15.73
C ASP A 94 7.74 -9.86 15.11
N GLY A 95 7.15 -10.34 14.00
CA GLY A 95 6.06 -9.68 13.30
C GLY A 95 6.43 -8.39 12.55
N SER A 96 7.71 -8.03 12.51
CA SER A 96 8.20 -6.83 11.82
C SER A 96 7.99 -6.93 10.30
N ARG A 97 7.68 -5.80 9.67
CA ARG A 97 7.45 -5.71 8.23
C ARG A 97 8.76 -5.63 7.46
N PHE A 98 8.79 -6.16 6.26
CA PHE A 98 9.87 -5.94 5.31
C PHE A 98 9.32 -5.79 3.89
N VAL A 99 10.13 -5.17 3.02
CA VAL A 99 9.89 -5.12 1.58
C VAL A 99 10.84 -6.11 0.91
N ALA A 100 10.32 -6.93 0.00
CA ALA A 100 11.11 -7.87 -0.79
C ALA A 100 10.67 -7.91 -2.26
N ASN A 101 11.58 -8.34 -3.13
CA ASN A 101 11.22 -8.85 -4.45
C ASN A 101 11.11 -10.38 -4.43
N HIS A 102 10.54 -10.96 -5.48
CA HIS A 102 10.58 -12.41 -5.68
C HIS A 102 12.04 -12.89 -5.81
N GLY A 103 12.35 -14.03 -5.20
CA GLY A 103 13.70 -14.59 -5.19
C GLY A 103 13.98 -15.56 -6.34
N ASN A 104 12.95 -16.12 -6.96
CA ASN A 104 13.08 -17.00 -8.12
C ASN A 104 11.83 -16.96 -9.04
N VAL A 105 11.95 -17.56 -10.21
CA VAL A 105 10.88 -17.61 -11.24
C VAL A 105 9.65 -18.35 -10.73
N THR A 106 9.83 -19.40 -9.92
CA THR A 106 8.70 -20.15 -9.32
C THR A 106 7.88 -19.25 -8.42
N THR A 107 8.53 -18.48 -7.56
CA THR A 107 7.87 -17.50 -6.67
C THR A 107 7.15 -16.43 -7.48
N LEU A 108 7.78 -15.92 -8.54
CA LEU A 108 7.13 -14.94 -9.42
C LEU A 108 5.88 -15.52 -10.09
N ARG A 109 5.94 -16.78 -10.55
CA ARG A 109 4.81 -17.48 -11.17
C ARG A 109 3.67 -17.66 -10.19
N GLU A 110 3.96 -18.07 -8.96
CA GLU A 110 2.96 -18.22 -7.90
C GLU A 110 2.31 -16.89 -7.53
N LEU A 111 3.12 -15.82 -7.35
CA LEU A 111 2.60 -14.47 -7.12
C LEU A 111 1.72 -13.95 -8.28
N ALA A 112 1.97 -14.40 -9.50
CA ALA A 112 1.16 -14.02 -10.67
C ALA A 112 -0.05 -14.93 -10.90
N SER A 113 -0.26 -15.95 -10.06
CA SER A 113 -1.35 -16.90 -10.23
C SER A 113 -2.70 -16.23 -9.99
N LEU A 114 -3.62 -16.37 -10.96
CA LEU A 114 -5.01 -15.94 -10.80
C LEU A 114 -5.88 -17.00 -10.10
N ALA A 115 -5.34 -18.20 -9.87
CA ALA A 115 -6.07 -19.32 -9.30
C ALA A 115 -6.00 -19.35 -7.76
N GLU A 116 -5.03 -18.66 -7.17
CA GLU A 116 -4.76 -18.74 -5.74
C GLU A 116 -4.42 -17.36 -5.16
N GLU A 117 -5.01 -17.05 -4.02
CA GLU A 117 -4.61 -15.90 -3.20
C GLU A 117 -3.33 -16.25 -2.42
N GLN A 118 -2.36 -15.34 -2.42
CA GLN A 118 -1.07 -15.52 -1.77
C GLN A 118 -0.96 -14.74 -0.44
N ILE A 119 -1.87 -13.80 -0.15
CA ILE A 119 -1.93 -13.14 1.16
C ILE A 119 -2.11 -14.20 2.25
N GLY A 120 -1.29 -14.12 3.30
CA GLY A 120 -1.28 -15.07 4.41
C GLY A 120 -0.47 -16.35 4.15
N LYS A 121 0.03 -16.58 2.94
CA LYS A 121 0.90 -17.73 2.67
C LYS A 121 2.30 -17.53 3.25
N GLU A 122 2.90 -18.67 3.59
CA GLU A 122 4.21 -18.74 4.20
C GLU A 122 5.33 -18.91 3.18
N GLY A 123 6.50 -18.40 3.53
CA GLY A 123 7.73 -18.58 2.79
C GLY A 123 8.91 -18.15 3.65
N TYR A 124 9.99 -17.74 3.00
CA TYR A 124 11.14 -17.20 3.70
C TYR A 124 11.75 -16.03 2.91
N VAL A 125 12.47 -15.18 3.62
CA VAL A 125 13.17 -14.03 3.07
C VAL A 125 14.67 -14.15 3.32
N VAL A 126 15.48 -13.78 2.33
CA VAL A 126 16.94 -13.77 2.41
C VAL A 126 17.45 -12.42 1.89
N PRO A 127 18.43 -11.79 2.55
CA PRO A 127 19.06 -10.58 2.02
C PRO A 127 20.12 -10.94 0.97
N GLU A 128 20.08 -10.27 -0.17
CA GLU A 128 21.08 -10.38 -1.22
C GLU A 128 21.91 -9.08 -1.29
N LEU A 129 23.24 -9.22 -1.34
CA LEU A 129 24.14 -8.10 -1.58
C LEU A 129 24.03 -7.64 -3.03
N ILE A 130 23.82 -6.34 -3.24
CA ILE A 130 23.79 -5.70 -4.55
C ILE A 130 24.91 -4.65 -4.66
N SER A 131 25.14 -4.17 -5.88
CA SER A 131 26.18 -3.17 -6.16
C SER A 131 26.10 -1.96 -5.24
N GLY A 132 27.28 -1.44 -4.86
CA GLY A 132 27.39 -0.30 -3.94
C GLY A 132 27.16 -0.66 -2.46
N GLY A 133 27.33 -1.92 -2.07
CA GLY A 133 27.25 -2.36 -0.67
C GLY A 133 25.84 -2.36 -0.08
N ARG A 134 24.81 -2.15 -0.92
CA ARG A 134 23.41 -2.20 -0.50
C ARG A 134 22.93 -3.64 -0.45
N ARG A 135 21.84 -3.89 0.29
CA ARG A 135 21.15 -5.18 0.30
C ARG A 135 19.71 -5.00 -0.16
N ARG A 136 19.18 -6.01 -0.84
CA ARG A 136 17.74 -6.15 -1.10
C ARG A 136 17.25 -7.45 -0.50
N ASN A 137 15.98 -7.51 -0.11
CA ASN A 137 15.39 -8.74 0.39
C ASN A 137 14.74 -9.51 -0.76
N LEU A 138 14.92 -10.82 -0.77
CA LEU A 138 14.33 -11.74 -1.73
C LEU A 138 13.42 -12.72 -0.98
N PHE A 139 12.15 -12.78 -1.36
CA PHE A 139 11.17 -13.70 -0.81
C PHE A 139 11.03 -14.94 -1.69
N TYR A 140 10.88 -16.10 -1.07
CA TYR A 140 10.72 -17.38 -1.72
C TYR A 140 9.53 -18.14 -1.13
N PHE A 141 8.68 -18.71 -1.98
CA PHE A 141 7.81 -19.81 -1.54
C PHE A 141 8.66 -21.06 -1.33
N ALA A 142 8.40 -21.77 -0.22
CA ALA A 142 9.21 -22.88 0.26
C ALA A 142 8.96 -24.18 -0.57
N PRO A 143 9.80 -25.23 -0.41
CA PRO A 143 10.44 -25.66 0.82
C PRO A 143 11.89 -25.19 0.92
N LYS A 144 12.29 -24.75 2.12
CA LYS A 144 13.68 -24.53 2.50
C LYS A 144 14.43 -25.86 2.27
N GLN A 145 15.34 -25.95 1.30
CA GLN A 145 16.20 -27.14 1.17
C GLN A 145 17.16 -27.15 2.36
N SER A 146 16.97 -28.10 3.27
CA SER A 146 17.92 -28.41 4.32
C SER A 146 19.23 -28.86 3.66
N ILE A 147 20.33 -28.20 4.00
CA ILE A 147 21.69 -28.70 3.75
C ILE A 147 21.97 -29.79 4.79
#